data_AF-G1UQW3-F1
#
_entry.id   AF-G1UQW3-F1
#
_cell.length_a   1.000
_cell.length_b   1.000
_cell.length_c   1.000
_cell.angle_alpha   90.00
_cell.angle_beta   90.00
_cell.angle_gamma   90.00
#
_symmetry.space_group_name_H-M   'P 1'
#
loop_
_entity.id
_entity.type
_entity.pdbx_description
1 polymer ?
#
loop_
_entity_poly.entity_id
_entity_poly.type
_entity_poly.pdbx_seq_one_letter_code
_entity_poly.pdbx_strand_id
1 'polypeptide(L)'
;MAGRKENLKSPRSTEEARERGRKGGVASGQARRKKRALREYLEARLEIMTGDVSTAEAITAALVDKALSGDMRAYETIRDTLGQNPRQMVETEVSGGLGLHHEVTPVVGALLARLAKEEEGQA
;
A
#
# COMPACT_ATOMS: atom_id res chain seq x y z
N MET A 1 13.44 1.02 1.31
CA MET A 1 13.44 2.49 1.51
C MET A 1 14.07 2.82 2.85
N ALA A 2 15.24 3.46 2.86
CA ALA A 2 15.79 4.00 4.09
C ALA A 2 14.96 5.23 4.49
N GLY A 3 14.33 5.21 5.66
CA GLY A 3 13.56 6.34 6.17
C GLY A 3 14.44 7.59 6.26
N ARG A 4 13.86 8.78 5.99
CA ARG A 4 14.54 10.07 6.08
C ARG A 4 15.18 10.25 7.46
N LYS A 5 16.50 10.07 7.54
CA LYS A 5 17.27 10.09 8.78
C LYS A 5 17.30 11.48 9.43
N GLU A 6 17.04 12.51 8.64
CA GLU A 6 17.02 13.92 9.03
C GLU A 6 16.07 14.21 10.20
N ASN A 7 14.97 13.45 10.32
CA ASN A 7 13.92 13.68 11.34
C ASN A 7 14.01 12.75 12.55
N LEU A 8 14.98 11.84 12.60
CA LEU A 8 15.10 10.86 13.69
C LEU A 8 15.82 11.45 14.90
N LYS A 9 15.10 11.55 16.03
CA LYS A 9 15.69 11.93 17.31
C LYS A 9 16.25 10.70 18.03
N SER A 10 17.55 10.44 17.86
CA SER A 10 18.24 9.37 18.57
C SER A 10 18.07 9.48 20.10
N PRO A 11 17.86 8.38 20.83
CA PRO A 11 17.86 8.39 22.29
C PRO A 11 19.20 8.84 22.84
N ARG A 12 19.21 9.56 23.96
CA ARG A 12 20.41 10.05 24.63
C ARG A 12 20.98 9.04 25.63
N SER A 13 20.20 8.01 26.01
CA SER A 13 20.63 6.91 26.86
C SER A 13 19.88 5.60 26.57
N THR A 14 20.40 4.49 27.11
CA THR A 14 19.77 3.17 27.03
C THR A 14 18.43 3.14 27.78
N GLU A 15 18.33 3.83 28.92
CA GLU A 15 17.09 3.97 29.68
C GLU A 15 16.03 4.76 28.90
N GLU A 16 16.41 5.88 28.28
CA GLU A 16 15.50 6.66 27.46
C GLU A 16 14.99 5.84 26.26
N ALA A 17 15.88 5.05 25.63
CA ALA A 17 15.49 4.14 24.55
C ALA A 17 14.46 3.10 25.03
N ARG A 18 14.68 2.49 26.20
CA ARG A 18 13.76 1.52 26.81
C ARG A 18 12.41 2.16 27.13
N GLU A 19 12.41 3.35 27.72
CA GLU A 19 11.17 4.05 28.06
C GLU A 19 10.36 4.43 26.82
N ARG A 20 11.02 4.97 25.78
CA ARG A 20 10.40 5.27 24.49
C ARG A 20 9.84 4.01 23.82
N GLY A 21 10.59 2.90 23.84
CA GLY A 21 10.13 1.61 23.33
C GLY A 21 8.89 1.10 24.07
N ARG A 22 8.88 1.19 25.41
CA ARG A 22 7.72 0.83 26.23
C ARG A 22 6.50 1.69 25.89
N LYS A 23 6.66 3.03 25.85
CA LYS A 23 5.60 3.97 25.48
C LYS A 23 5.04 3.68 24.08
N GLY A 24 5.92 3.45 23.11
CA GLY A 24 5.55 3.09 21.75
C GLY A 24 4.80 1.76 21.66
N GLY A 25 5.23 0.74 22.41
CA GLY A 25 4.56 -0.56 22.49
C GLY A 25 3.17 -0.45 23.10
N VAL A 26 3.01 0.31 24.19
CA VAL A 26 1.70 0.57 24.83
C VAL A 26 0.77 1.33 23.88
N ALA A 27 1.24 2.42 23.27
CA ALA A 27 0.45 3.21 22.32
C ALA A 27 0.02 2.37 21.11
N SER A 28 0.94 1.58 20.54
CA SER A 28 0.65 0.65 19.45
C SER A 28 -0.37 -0.41 19.86
N GLY A 29 -0.23 -0.97 21.06
CA GLY A 29 -1.18 -1.93 21.61
C GLY A 29 -2.58 -1.34 21.78
N GLN A 30 -2.67 -0.11 22.30
CA GLN A 30 -3.94 0.62 22.42
C GLN A 30 -4.57 0.89 21.04
N ALA A 31 -3.78 1.34 20.05
CA ALA A 31 -4.25 1.58 18.70
C ALA A 31 -4.77 0.28 18.04
N ARG A 32 -4.04 -0.83 18.19
CA ARG A 32 -4.46 -2.16 17.69
C ARG A 32 -5.76 -2.62 18.34
N ARG A 33 -5.92 -2.46 19.66
CA ARG A 33 -7.17 -2.79 20.37
C ARG A 33 -8.34 -1.94 19.89
N LYS A 34 -8.15 -0.64 19.71
CA LYS A 34 -9.19 0.26 19.15
C LYS A 34 -9.61 -0.18 17.74
N LYS A 35 -8.65 -0.50 16.87
CA LYS A 35 -8.94 -0.98 15.51
C LYS A 35 -9.69 -2.32 15.53
N ARG A 36 -9.33 -3.23 16.43
CA ARG A 36 -10.03 -4.50 16.64
C ARG A 36 -11.48 -4.28 17.09
N ALA A 37 -11.69 -3.47 18.13
CA ALA A 37 -13.04 -3.18 18.62
C ALA A 37 -13.93 -2.55 17.54
N LEU A 38 -13.40 -1.59 16.77
CA LEU A 38 -14.13 -1.00 15.65
C LEU A 38 -14.52 -2.05 14.60
N ARG A 39 -13.61 -2.97 14.26
CA ARG A 39 -13.91 -4.06 13.34
C ARG A 39 -15.05 -4.95 13.87
N GLU A 40 -14.95 -5.38 15.12
CA GLU A 40 -15.96 -6.23 15.77
C GLU A 40 -17.34 -5.53 15.78
N TYR A 41 -17.40 -4.23 16.08
CA TYR A 41 -18.65 -3.47 16.02
C TYR A 41 -19.23 -3.36 14.62
N LEU A 42 -18.38 -3.23 13.60
CA LEU A 42 -18.82 -3.16 12.20
C LEU A 42 -19.32 -4.51 11.70
N GLU A 43 -18.59 -5.60 11.96
CA GLU A 43 -19.00 -6.97 11.62
C GLU A 43 -20.36 -7.30 12.23
N ALA A 44 -20.52 -7.05 13.54
CA ALA A 44 -21.79 -7.25 14.23
C ALA A 44 -22.93 -6.43 13.63
N ARG A 45 -22.66 -5.20 13.15
CA ARG A 45 -23.70 -4.35 12.55
C ARG A 45 -24.11 -4.79 11.15
N LEU A 46 -23.16 -5.33 10.38
CA LEU A 46 -23.39 -5.83 9.02
C LEU A 46 -24.24 -7.11 9.00
N GLU A 47 -24.11 -7.94 10.05
CA GLU A 47 -24.88 -9.17 10.23
C GLU A 47 -26.35 -8.93 10.64
N ILE A 48 -26.73 -7.72 11.06
CA ILE A 48 -28.11 -7.41 11.43
C ILE A 48 -29.01 -7.50 10.20
N MET A 49 -30.11 -8.25 10.31
CA MET A 49 -31.17 -8.29 9.30
C MET A 49 -32.01 -7.02 9.33
N THR A 50 -32.26 -6.43 8.16
CA THR A 50 -33.18 -5.32 7.94
C THR A 50 -34.31 -5.82 7.05
N GLY A 51 -35.37 -6.38 7.64
CA GLY A 51 -36.37 -7.15 6.89
C GLY A 51 -35.82 -8.51 6.48
N ASP A 52 -35.97 -8.85 5.19
CA ASP A 52 -35.51 -10.14 4.62
C ASP A 52 -34.05 -10.13 4.15
N VAL A 53 -33.37 -8.99 4.23
CA VAL A 53 -31.98 -8.82 3.76
C VAL A 53 -31.06 -8.41 4.90
N SER A 54 -29.81 -8.83 4.83
CA SER A 54 -28.77 -8.35 5.75
C SER A 54 -28.46 -6.87 5.52
N THR A 55 -27.96 -6.20 6.56
CA THR A 55 -27.48 -4.80 6.43
C THR A 55 -26.35 -4.71 5.40
N ALA A 56 -25.50 -5.73 5.29
CA ALA A 56 -24.47 -5.82 4.26
C ALA A 56 -25.04 -5.84 2.83
N GLU A 57 -26.06 -6.66 2.58
CA GLU A 57 -26.74 -6.74 1.28
C GLU A 57 -27.44 -5.43 0.95
N ALA A 58 -28.14 -4.82 1.90
CA ALA A 58 -28.80 -3.53 1.71
C ALA A 58 -27.82 -2.41 1.34
N ILE A 59 -26.67 -2.34 2.01
CA ILE A 59 -25.61 -1.37 1.69
C ILE A 59 -25.04 -1.66 0.29
N THR A 60 -24.84 -2.92 -0.06
CA THR A 60 -24.30 -3.33 -1.36
C THR A 60 -25.25 -2.95 -2.50
N ALA A 61 -26.56 -3.20 -2.33
CA ALA A 61 -27.59 -2.79 -3.28
C ALA A 61 -27.59 -1.26 -3.48
N ALA A 62 -27.59 -0.49 -2.39
CA ALA A 62 -27.54 0.97 -2.46
C ALA A 62 -26.25 1.50 -3.13
N LEU A 63 -25.11 0.81 -2.95
CA LEU A 63 -23.85 1.16 -3.61
C LEU A 63 -23.94 0.92 -5.13
N VAL A 64 -24.58 -0.17 -5.56
CA VAL A 64 -24.82 -0.46 -6.98
C VAL A 64 -25.75 0.59 -7.59
N ASP A 65 -26.87 0.90 -6.93
CA ASP A 65 -27.80 1.94 -7.41
C ASP A 65 -27.12 3.30 -7.55
N LYS A 66 -26.22 3.62 -6.62
CA LYS A 66 -25.43 4.85 -6.66
C LYS A 66 -24.40 4.85 -7.80
N ALA A 67 -23.81 3.70 -8.14
CA ALA A 67 -22.96 3.58 -9.32
C ALA A 67 -23.78 3.73 -10.62
N LEU A 68 -24.98 3.14 -10.68
CA LEU A 68 -25.90 3.27 -11.82
C LEU A 68 -26.37 4.71 -12.04
N SER A 69 -26.47 5.52 -10.98
CA SER A 69 -26.77 6.95 -11.10
C SER A 69 -25.58 7.81 -11.55
N GLY A 70 -24.42 7.22 -11.83
CA GLY A 70 -23.25 7.87 -12.38
C GLY A 70 -22.17 8.28 -11.36
N ASP A 71 -22.24 7.81 -10.11
CA ASP A 71 -21.17 8.05 -9.14
C ASP A 71 -19.93 7.19 -9.46
N MET A 72 -18.91 7.82 -10.04
CA MET A 72 -17.65 7.17 -10.39
C MET A 72 -16.95 6.53 -9.19
N ARG A 73 -17.04 7.11 -7.99
CA ARG A 73 -16.38 6.57 -6.80
C ARG A 73 -17.08 5.30 -6.32
N ALA A 74 -18.41 5.25 -6.43
CA ALA A 74 -19.15 4.02 -6.15
C ALA A 74 -18.74 2.90 -7.10
N TYR A 75 -18.62 3.20 -8.40
CA TYR A 75 -18.13 2.26 -9.40
C TYR A 75 -16.70 1.77 -9.11
N GLU A 76 -15.77 2.68 -8.83
CA GLU A 76 -14.39 2.34 -8.45
C GLU A 76 -14.35 1.45 -7.21
N THR A 77 -15.18 1.75 -6.21
CA THR A 77 -15.29 0.94 -4.98
C THR A 77 -15.71 -0.48 -5.34
N ILE A 78 -16.76 -0.65 -6.15
CA ILE A 78 -17.24 -1.98 -6.61
C ILE A 78 -16.12 -2.72 -7.34
N ARG A 79 -15.49 -2.10 -8.34
CA ARG A 79 -14.37 -2.67 -9.11
C ARG A 79 -13.25 -3.16 -8.19
N ASP A 80 -12.87 -2.33 -7.22
CA ASP A 80 -11.78 -2.64 -6.31
C ASP A 80 -12.14 -3.79 -5.35
N THR A 81 -13.39 -3.88 -4.87
CA THR A 81 -13.86 -5.05 -4.11
C THR A 81 -13.84 -6.35 -4.91
N LEU A 82 -14.02 -6.27 -6.23
CA LEU A 82 -13.91 -7.41 -7.15
C LEU A 82 -12.46 -7.79 -7.47
N GLY A 83 -11.46 -7.12 -6.88
CA GLY A 83 -10.04 -7.37 -7.12
C GLY A 83 -9.55 -6.85 -8.48
N GLN A 84 -10.35 -6.06 -9.19
CA GLN A 84 -10.00 -5.49 -10.49
C GLN A 84 -9.28 -4.13 -10.36
N ASN A 85 -8.53 -3.93 -9.26
CA ASN A 85 -7.78 -2.70 -9.06
C ASN A 85 -6.51 -2.72 -9.94
N PRO A 86 -6.37 -1.80 -10.92
CA PRO A 86 -5.24 -1.84 -11.85
C PRO A 86 -3.86 -1.78 -11.19
N ARG A 87 -3.74 -1.08 -10.05
CA ARG A 87 -2.47 -0.97 -9.33
C ARG A 87 -2.06 -2.28 -8.67
N GLN A 88 -3.03 -3.00 -8.11
CA GLN A 88 -2.77 -4.29 -7.47
C GLN A 88 -2.37 -5.33 -8.52
N MET A 89 -3.02 -5.34 -9.69
CA MET A 89 -2.68 -6.26 -10.79
C MET A 89 -1.22 -6.10 -11.24
N VAL A 90 -0.79 -4.85 -11.49
CA VAL A 90 0.59 -4.54 -11.88
C VAL A 90 1.61 -4.93 -10.80
N GLU A 91 1.28 -4.75 -9.52
CA GLU A 91 2.18 -5.13 -8.43
C GLU A 91 2.38 -6.66 -8.34
N THR A 92 1.33 -7.44 -8.56
CA THR A 92 1.44 -8.91 -8.68
C THR A 92 2.29 -9.34 -9.87
N GLU A 93 2.16 -8.67 -11.02
CA GLU A 93 2.95 -8.97 -12.22
C GLU A 93 4.43 -8.63 -12.04
N VAL A 94 4.75 -7.53 -11.36
CA VAL A 94 6.14 -7.10 -11.09
C VAL A 94 6.82 -8.00 -10.04
N SER A 95 6.07 -8.49 -9.06
CA SER A 95 6.57 -9.42 -8.02
C SER A 95 6.99 -10.78 -8.60
N GLY A 96 6.49 -11.14 -9.78
CA GLY A 96 6.85 -12.35 -10.53
C GLY A 96 8.19 -12.28 -11.26
N GLY A 97 8.99 -11.23 -11.06
CA GLY A 97 10.31 -11.10 -11.68
C GLY A 97 10.21 -10.70 -13.15
N LEU A 98 9.87 -9.44 -13.41
CA LEU A 98 10.23 -8.80 -14.68
C LEU A 98 11.75 -8.61 -14.69
N GLY A 99 12.46 -9.64 -15.17
CA GLY A 99 13.77 -9.43 -15.78
C GLY A 99 13.57 -8.50 -16.96
N LEU A 100 13.76 -7.19 -16.75
CA LEU A 100 13.94 -6.25 -17.86
C LEU A 100 15.25 -6.63 -18.54
N HIS A 101 15.19 -7.58 -19.47
CA HIS A 101 16.21 -7.74 -20.48
C HIS A 101 16.11 -6.50 -21.37
N HIS A 102 16.79 -5.41 -21.00
CA HIS A 102 17.23 -4.53 -22.07
C HIS A 102 18.26 -5.37 -22.85
N GLU A 103 17.98 -5.62 -24.12
CA GLU A 103 19.08 -6.00 -25.00
C GLU A 103 19.85 -4.71 -25.18
N VAL A 104 21.01 -4.59 -24.53
CA VAL A 104 21.99 -3.58 -24.97
C VAL A 104 22.33 -4.00 -26.38
N THR A 105 21.79 -3.30 -27.37
CA THR A 105 22.25 -3.51 -28.74
C THR A 105 23.76 -3.27 -28.75
N PRO A 106 24.54 -4.06 -29.52
CA PRO A 106 26.00 -3.91 -29.57
C PRO A 106 26.45 -2.46 -29.83
N VAL A 107 25.61 -1.68 -30.52
CA VAL A 107 25.79 -0.25 -30.76
C VAL A 107 25.79 0.58 -29.47
N VAL A 108 24.81 0.37 -28.57
CA VAL A 108 24.74 1.07 -27.29
C VAL A 108 25.89 0.64 -26.37
N GLY A 109 26.26 -0.66 -26.40
CA GLY A 109 27.40 -1.17 -25.64
C GLY A 109 28.73 -0.57 -26.11
N ALA A 110 28.92 -0.45 -27.42
CA ALA A 110 30.09 0.19 -28.01
C ALA A 110 30.14 1.70 -27.71
N LEU A 111 28.98 2.37 -27.65
CA LEU A 111 28.88 3.79 -27.30
C LEU A 111 29.29 4.03 -25.83
N LEU A 112 28.77 3.23 -24.90
CA LEU A 112 29.13 3.30 -23.49
C LEU A 112 30.62 3.02 -23.26
N ALA A 113 31.18 2.04 -23.97
CA ALA A 113 32.61 1.73 -23.89
C ALA A 113 33.50 2.85 -24.45
N ARG A 114 33.02 3.63 -25.43
CA ARG A 114 33.73 4.82 -25.94
C ARG A 114 33.68 5.97 -24.95
N LEU A 115 32.51 6.25 -24.37
CA LEU A 115 32.35 7.31 -23.37
C LEU A 115 33.21 7.05 -22.13
N ALA A 116 33.30 5.79 -21.69
CA ALA A 116 34.18 5.40 -20.58
C ALA A 116 35.68 5.65 -20.87
N LYS A 117 36.11 5.52 -22.12
CA LYS A 117 37.50 5.78 -22.54
C LYS A 117 37.81 7.27 -22.70
N GLU A 118 36.81 8.09 -22.98
CA GLU A 118 36.97 9.55 -23.08
C GLU A 118 37.15 10.20 -21.70
N GLU A 119 36.55 9.62 -20.65
CA GLU A 119 36.74 10.05 -19.26
C GLU A 119 38.13 9.66 -18.71
N GLU A 120 38.71 8.54 -19.14
CA GLU A 120 40.06 8.10 -18.72
C GLU A 120 41.21 8.79 -19.50
N GLY A 121 40.89 9.48 -20.59
CA GLY A 121 41.85 10.17 -21.46
C GLY A 121 42.10 11.65 -21.13
N GLN A 122 41.49 12.18 -20.07
CA GLN A 122 41.76 13.53 -19.56
C GLN A 122 42.41 13.47 -18.18
N ALA A 123 43.67 13.02 -18.14
CA ALA A 123 44.62 13.25 -17.05
C ALA A 123 46.03 13.44 -17.62
#